data_AF-A0A058ZD07-F1
#
_entry.id   AF-A0A058ZD07-F1
#
_cell.length_a   1.000
_cell.length_b   1.000
_cell.length_c   1.000
_cell.angle_alpha   90.00
_cell.angle_beta   90.00
_cell.angle_gamma   90.00
#
_symmetry.space_group_name_H-M   'P 1'
#
loop_
_entity.id
_entity.type
_entity.pdbx_description
1 polymer ?
#
loop_
_entity_poly.entity_id
_entity_poly.type
_entity_poly.pdbx_seq_one_letter_code
_entity_poly.pdbx_strand_id
1 'polypeptide(L)'
;MVPSPRRGGRLCLVLMLLLGLMGLAVASSGDIDPRFRNCVRECNKSNIYDQISLPYRLLLWDRDALCRYDCMSAIVERDQLDYQAAMALWKRGDPSNPSGRPPHPPRVHQYHGKWPLRRLLLMQEPASVLFSVANFLTILLGAPVPLLGWCRRWWAWGWARRRRHRQRSSAGGGIPAKRLGELRPAEEPLWPPGVACQRPGVDRVCLAGGKAGAPPPLGVLQRPAPYTTYLPPVSPGDGPMAGGGDAPACGLGHLRLSTSNPLWRAQALYTLVGLNTWLWSAVFHTRDLWWTEYLDYFSATAWSLCSVYHASMRALPVVRTGRPHLLFSAFLLCLFLGHIGYLGLVSFDYGYNMLANVVVVSVSGVLWISWGASQLLRHRRAARHVWLCIGCLVLLSVGMTLELLDFPPIFFRTLDAHSLWHAWTAPISLLFYEFIRRDVLFIRQFDRDLYNLGRVSKRD
;
A
#
# COMPACT_ATOMS: atom_id res chain seq x y z
N MET A 1 22.01 -37.12 23.63
CA MET A 1 22.80 -36.06 24.30
C MET A 1 22.28 -34.71 23.83
N VAL A 2 21.58 -33.99 24.70
CA VAL A 2 21.03 -32.65 24.42
C VAL A 2 22.09 -31.62 24.79
N PRO A 3 22.46 -30.65 23.92
CA PRO A 3 23.43 -29.62 24.30
C PRO A 3 22.78 -28.62 25.27
N SER A 4 23.50 -28.29 26.35
CA SER A 4 23.04 -27.37 27.38
C SER A 4 22.98 -25.90 26.91
N PRO A 5 22.01 -25.09 27.37
CA PRO A 5 21.94 -23.66 27.08
C PRO A 5 22.69 -22.87 28.16
N ARG A 6 24.00 -22.65 27.99
CA ARG A 6 24.77 -21.84 28.95
C ARG A 6 25.80 -20.92 28.28
N ARG A 7 25.42 -20.14 27.25
CA ARG A 7 26.25 -19.03 26.73
C ARG A 7 25.48 -17.79 26.21
N GLY A 8 24.20 -17.61 26.57
CA GLY A 8 23.40 -16.46 26.11
C GLY A 8 23.44 -15.20 27.00
N GLY A 9 23.74 -15.35 28.30
CA GLY A 9 23.57 -14.26 29.27
C GLY A 9 24.63 -13.15 29.19
N ARG A 10 25.86 -13.46 28.79
CA ARG A 10 26.96 -12.47 28.74
C ARG A 10 26.90 -11.56 27.52
N LEU A 11 26.33 -12.04 26.40
CA LEU A 11 26.15 -11.24 25.19
C LEU A 11 24.98 -10.24 25.36
N CYS A 12 23.90 -10.65 26.03
CA CYS A 12 22.79 -9.73 26.39
C CYS A 12 23.25 -8.62 27.34
N LEU A 13 24.09 -8.91 28.33
CA LEU A 13 24.61 -7.90 29.26
C LEU A 13 25.55 -6.90 28.58
N VAL A 14 26.39 -7.36 27.64
CA VAL A 14 27.25 -6.47 26.83
C VAL A 14 26.43 -5.63 25.84
N LEU A 15 25.41 -6.20 25.19
CA LEU A 15 24.48 -5.46 24.32
C LEU A 15 23.66 -4.42 25.12
N MET A 16 23.23 -4.75 26.34
CA MET A 16 22.52 -3.82 27.23
C MET A 16 23.45 -2.73 27.79
N LEU A 17 24.73 -3.03 28.06
CA LEU A 17 25.73 -2.02 28.44
C LEU A 17 26.10 -1.09 27.28
N LEU A 18 26.14 -1.61 26.05
CA LEU A 18 26.38 -0.83 24.83
C LEU A 18 25.14 0.02 24.44
N LEU A 19 23.93 -0.48 24.68
CA LEU A 19 22.68 0.29 24.57
C LEU A 19 22.54 1.36 25.66
N GLY A 20 23.16 1.16 26.83
CA GLY A 20 23.21 2.12 27.94
C GLY A 20 24.16 3.31 27.74
N LEU A 21 24.99 3.32 26.67
CA LEU A 21 25.90 4.43 26.36
C LEU A 21 25.34 5.41 25.29
N MET A 22 24.16 5.15 24.74
CA MET A 22 23.51 6.01 23.73
C MET A 22 22.54 7.03 24.36
N GLY A 23 22.93 7.65 25.48
CA GLY A 23 22.09 8.57 26.25
C GLY A 23 22.49 10.05 26.18
N LEU A 24 23.39 10.43 25.27
CA LEU A 24 23.62 11.84 25.00
C LEU A 24 22.73 12.24 23.82
N ALA A 25 21.57 12.84 24.12
CA ALA A 25 20.79 13.56 23.13
C ALA A 25 21.65 14.74 22.65
N VAL A 26 22.43 14.52 21.60
CA VAL A 26 23.23 15.56 20.96
C VAL A 26 22.25 16.41 20.16
N ALA A 27 22.10 17.68 20.56
CA ALA A 27 21.35 18.64 19.76
C ALA A 27 21.93 18.65 18.33
N SER A 28 21.05 18.76 17.33
CA SER A 28 21.50 18.69 15.95
C SER A 28 22.49 19.83 15.67
N SER A 29 23.45 19.60 14.76
CA SER A 29 24.50 20.59 14.51
C SER A 29 23.97 21.96 14.07
N GLY A 30 22.79 22.04 13.46
CA GLY A 30 22.11 23.29 13.14
C GLY A 30 21.46 23.98 14.35
N ASP A 31 21.03 23.22 15.36
CA ASP A 31 20.39 23.76 16.57
C ASP A 31 21.38 24.52 17.46
N ILE A 32 22.65 24.14 17.39
CA ILE A 32 23.75 24.79 18.11
C ILE A 32 24.32 26.01 17.37
N ASP A 33 24.00 26.22 16.08
CA ASP A 33 24.51 27.34 15.28
C ASP A 33 24.03 28.68 15.89
N PRO A 34 24.94 29.57 16.33
CA PRO A 34 24.58 30.88 16.86
C PRO A 34 23.77 31.72 15.88
N ARG A 35 24.01 31.60 14.57
CA ARG A 35 23.26 32.31 13.52
C ARG A 35 21.78 31.92 13.56
N PHE A 36 21.51 30.62 13.71
CA PHE A 36 20.16 30.08 13.80
C PHE A 36 19.47 30.52 15.09
N ARG A 37 20.12 30.33 16.24
CA ARG A 37 19.56 30.68 17.56
C ARG A 37 19.23 32.17 17.68
N ASN A 38 20.12 33.03 17.16
CA ASN A 38 19.89 34.47 17.16
C ASN A 38 18.75 34.86 16.21
N CYS A 39 18.71 34.30 15.00
CA CYS A 39 17.62 34.55 14.05
C CYS A 39 16.25 34.16 14.65
N VAL A 40 16.14 32.95 15.21
CA VAL A 40 14.87 32.47 15.80
C VAL A 40 14.44 33.35 16.97
N ARG A 41 15.39 33.75 17.83
CA ARG A 41 15.11 34.64 18.97
C ARG A 41 14.56 35.98 18.52
N GLU A 42 15.16 36.60 17.51
CA GLU A 42 14.72 37.90 17.00
C GLU A 42 13.40 37.79 16.22
N CYS A 43 13.24 36.73 15.42
CA CYS A 43 11.98 36.45 14.73
C CYS A 43 10.81 36.29 15.72
N ASN A 44 11.01 35.55 16.81
CA ASN A 44 9.96 35.33 17.81
C ASN A 44 9.54 36.61 18.53
N LYS A 45 10.44 37.59 18.70
CA LYS A 45 10.14 38.92 19.25
C LYS A 45 9.49 39.88 18.24
N SER A 46 9.67 39.62 16.95
CA SER A 46 9.13 40.46 15.89
C SER A 46 7.62 40.27 15.70
N ASN A 47 6.98 41.23 15.05
CA ASN A 47 5.54 41.19 14.73
C ASN A 47 5.23 40.49 13.40
N ILE A 48 6.23 39.85 12.76
CA ILE A 48 6.11 39.25 11.41
C ILE A 48 4.96 38.23 11.34
N TYR A 49 4.78 37.43 12.40
CA TYR A 49 3.72 36.41 12.47
C TYR A 49 2.60 36.76 13.46
N ASP A 50 2.31 38.04 13.67
CA ASP A 50 1.12 38.45 14.44
C ASP A 50 -0.18 38.07 13.70
N GLN A 51 -0.15 38.07 12.36
CA GLN A 51 -1.27 37.66 11.52
C GLN A 51 -0.89 36.51 10.60
N ILE A 52 -0.91 35.28 11.15
CA ILE A 52 -0.69 34.06 10.36
C ILE A 52 -1.88 33.83 9.43
N SER A 53 -1.60 33.62 8.14
CA SER A 53 -2.65 33.39 7.14
C SER A 53 -3.44 32.11 7.44
N LEU A 54 -4.72 32.10 7.04
CA LEU A 54 -5.66 31.01 7.37
C LEU A 54 -5.14 29.60 7.03
N PRO A 55 -4.50 29.35 5.87
CA PRO A 55 -4.03 28.01 5.52
C PRO A 55 -2.98 27.46 6.50
N TYR A 56 -2.09 28.31 7.01
CA TYR A 56 -1.10 27.92 8.01
C TYR A 56 -1.75 27.65 9.37
N ARG A 57 -2.75 28.45 9.76
CA ARG A 57 -3.52 28.21 10.99
C ARG A 57 -4.31 26.90 10.95
N LEU A 58 -4.91 26.57 9.81
CA LEU A 58 -5.65 25.30 9.63
C LEU A 58 -4.75 24.07 9.77
N LEU A 59 -3.48 24.19 9.36
CA LEU A 59 -2.45 23.16 9.54
C LEU A 59 -1.67 23.31 10.86
N LEU A 60 -2.19 24.07 11.83
CA LEU A 60 -1.60 24.20 13.17
C LEU A 60 -0.13 24.65 13.13
N TRP A 61 0.21 25.57 12.23
CA TRP A 61 1.48 26.28 12.26
C TRP A 61 1.40 27.40 13.30
N ASP A 62 2.37 27.42 14.21
CA ASP A 62 2.56 28.49 15.18
C ASP A 62 3.71 29.41 14.77
N ARG A 63 3.85 30.53 15.48
CA ARG A 63 4.92 31.52 15.26
C ARG A 63 6.31 30.89 15.32
N ASP A 64 6.54 30.05 16.32
CA ASP A 64 7.86 29.50 16.59
C ASP A 64 8.30 28.51 15.49
N ALA A 65 7.39 27.66 15.01
CA ALA A 65 7.61 26.73 13.92
C ALA A 65 7.83 27.44 12.56
N LEU A 66 7.19 28.59 12.36
CA LEU A 66 7.43 29.44 11.19
C LEU A 66 8.79 30.13 11.27
N CYS A 67 9.11 30.74 12.42
CA CYS A 67 10.42 31.36 12.65
C CYS A 67 11.57 30.38 12.49
N ARG A 68 11.46 29.17 13.06
CA ARG A 68 12.46 28.11 12.90
C ARG A 68 12.70 27.77 11.43
N TYR A 69 11.64 27.65 10.64
CA TYR A 69 11.77 27.34 9.23
C TYR A 69 12.35 28.48 8.40
N ASP A 70 11.86 29.70 8.57
CA ASP A 70 12.35 30.84 7.78
C ASP A 70 13.81 31.13 8.11
N CYS A 71 14.21 31.06 9.38
CA CYS A 71 15.61 31.22 9.79
C CYS A 71 16.52 30.11 9.24
N MET A 72 16.10 28.85 9.35
CA MET A 72 16.80 27.71 8.77
C MET A 72 16.95 27.87 7.26
N SER A 73 15.87 28.25 6.56
CA SER A 73 15.89 28.39 5.11
C SER A 73 16.77 29.57 4.67
N ALA A 74 16.71 30.71 5.37
CA ALA A 74 17.52 31.88 5.08
C ALA A 74 19.02 31.62 5.24
N ILE A 75 19.42 30.86 6.27
CA ILE A 75 20.83 30.47 6.48
C ILE A 75 21.30 29.56 5.34
N VAL A 76 20.54 28.51 5.04
CA VAL A 76 20.90 27.56 3.98
C VAL A 76 20.96 28.24 2.61
N GLU A 77 20.05 29.17 2.31
CA GLU A 77 20.07 29.93 1.06
C GLU A 77 21.25 30.90 0.98
N ARG A 78 21.59 31.56 2.10
CA ARG A 78 22.75 32.44 2.17
C ARG A 78 24.06 31.67 1.97
N ASP A 79 24.26 30.56 2.68
CA ASP A 79 25.46 29.74 2.55
C ASP A 79 25.63 29.22 1.11
N GLN A 80 24.51 28.91 0.43
CA GLN A 80 24.52 28.50 -0.98
C GLN A 80 24.88 29.66 -1.94
N LEU A 81 24.36 30.87 -1.70
CA LEU A 81 24.67 32.06 -2.50
C LEU A 81 26.13 32.49 -2.33
N ASP A 82 26.64 32.49 -1.10
CA ASP A 82 28.02 32.82 -0.79
C ASP A 82 28.99 31.84 -1.48
N TYR A 83 28.66 30.55 -1.47
CA TYR A 83 29.39 29.53 -2.23
C TYR A 83 29.37 29.80 -3.74
N GLN A 84 28.21 30.13 -4.32
CA GLN A 84 28.09 30.43 -5.75
C GLN A 84 28.90 31.67 -6.14
N ALA A 85 28.90 32.71 -5.30
CA ALA A 85 29.69 33.92 -5.51
C ALA A 85 31.20 33.61 -5.45
N ALA A 86 31.66 32.91 -4.42
CA ALA A 86 33.06 32.49 -4.28
C ALA A 86 33.52 31.62 -5.47
N MET A 87 32.64 30.73 -5.93
CA MET A 87 32.88 29.86 -7.08
C MET A 87 32.96 30.68 -8.38
N ALA A 88 32.09 31.68 -8.57
CA ALA A 88 32.16 32.57 -9.72
C ALA A 88 33.47 33.38 -9.75
N LEU A 89 33.94 33.86 -8.60
CA LEU A 89 35.22 34.58 -8.47
C LEU A 89 36.41 33.67 -8.80
N TRP A 90 36.47 32.46 -8.24
CA TRP A 90 37.54 31.50 -8.57
C TRP A 90 37.58 31.14 -10.06
N LYS A 91 36.43 30.95 -10.70
CA LYS A 91 36.35 30.68 -12.16
C LYS A 91 36.91 31.81 -13.02
N ARG A 92 36.88 33.05 -12.52
CA ARG A 92 37.41 34.23 -13.20
C ARG A 92 38.89 34.48 -12.92
N GLY A 93 39.54 33.62 -12.11
CA GLY A 93 40.94 33.79 -11.76
C GLY A 93 41.19 34.93 -10.77
N ASP A 94 40.26 35.17 -9.85
CA ASP A 94 40.39 36.23 -8.84
C ASP A 94 41.69 36.07 -8.02
N PRO A 95 42.59 37.07 -8.04
CA PRO A 95 43.84 37.03 -7.29
C PRO A 95 43.64 37.08 -5.76
N SER A 96 42.42 37.36 -5.26
CA SER A 96 42.13 37.38 -3.82
C SER A 96 41.96 35.98 -3.20
N ASN A 97 42.07 34.89 -3.97
CA ASN A 97 42.07 33.53 -3.43
C ASN A 97 43.51 33.06 -3.15
N PRO A 98 44.04 33.22 -1.92
CA PRO A 98 45.42 32.86 -1.60
C PRO A 98 45.70 31.35 -1.67
N SER A 99 44.66 30.51 -1.67
CA SER A 99 44.82 29.05 -1.68
C SER A 99 44.98 28.47 -3.07
N GLY A 100 44.54 29.18 -4.12
CA GLY A 100 44.42 28.68 -5.49
C GLY A 100 43.44 27.50 -5.68
N ARG A 101 42.86 26.97 -4.59
CA ARG A 101 41.96 25.82 -4.61
C ARG A 101 40.51 26.25 -4.84
N PRO A 102 39.68 25.40 -5.47
CA PRO A 102 38.26 25.68 -5.62
C PRO A 102 37.58 25.75 -4.24
N PRO A 103 36.59 26.64 -4.05
CA PRO A 103 35.79 26.68 -2.83
C PRO A 103 35.09 25.33 -2.59
N HIS A 104 34.98 24.93 -1.32
CA HIS A 104 34.22 23.74 -0.94
C HIS A 104 32.73 24.06 -0.80
N PRO A 105 31.83 23.14 -1.19
CA PRO A 105 30.40 23.32 -0.98
C PRO A 105 30.09 23.42 0.53
N PRO A 106 29.10 24.23 0.92
CA PRO A 106 28.73 24.39 2.31
C PRO A 106 28.18 23.08 2.86
N ARG A 107 28.53 22.75 4.11
CA ARG A 107 27.97 21.59 4.80
C ARG A 107 26.52 21.89 5.14
N VAL A 108 25.61 21.01 4.73
CA VAL A 108 24.20 21.11 5.13
C VAL A 108 24.06 20.56 6.54
N HIS A 109 23.40 21.32 7.41
CA HIS A 109 23.14 20.95 8.80
C HIS A 109 21.69 20.49 8.97
N GLN A 110 21.49 19.49 9.84
CA GLN A 110 20.17 19.14 10.35
C GLN A 110 19.75 20.14 11.45
N TYR A 111 18.45 20.40 11.54
CA TYR A 111 17.82 21.27 12.54
C TYR A 111 16.70 20.48 13.20
N HIS A 112 16.74 20.36 14.53
CA HIS A 112 15.84 19.51 15.31
C HIS A 112 15.74 18.08 14.77
N GLY A 113 16.87 17.51 14.34
CA GLY A 113 16.95 16.15 13.78
C GLY A 113 16.39 16.01 12.37
N LYS A 114 16.06 17.11 11.68
CA LYS A 114 15.51 17.09 10.31
C LYS A 114 16.36 17.87 9.32
N TRP A 115 16.32 17.43 8.07
CA TRP A 115 16.96 18.12 6.97
C TRP A 115 16.22 19.40 6.55
N PRO A 116 16.92 20.43 6.03
CA PRO A 116 16.33 21.71 5.67
C PRO A 116 15.62 21.65 4.31
N LEU A 117 14.49 20.95 4.29
CA LEU A 117 13.64 20.78 3.12
C LEU A 117 12.87 22.07 2.79
N ARG A 118 12.68 22.34 1.49
CA ARG A 118 11.78 23.40 1.02
C ARG A 118 10.34 22.94 1.12
N ARG A 119 9.51 23.74 1.79
CA ARG A 119 8.05 23.54 1.83
C ARG A 119 7.43 23.86 0.47
N LEU A 120 6.45 23.03 0.09
CA LEU A 120 5.63 23.23 -1.11
C LEU A 120 4.18 22.96 -0.74
N LEU A 121 3.24 23.81 -1.18
CA LEU A 121 1.82 23.67 -0.86
C LEU A 121 1.54 23.52 0.66
N LEU A 122 2.33 24.20 1.51
CA LEU A 122 2.28 24.14 2.98
C LEU A 122 2.73 22.81 3.61
N MET A 123 3.09 21.81 2.80
CA MET A 123 3.61 20.53 3.28
C MET A 123 5.05 20.70 3.75
N GLN A 124 5.34 20.13 4.92
CA GLN A 124 6.68 20.12 5.50
C GLN A 124 7.66 19.32 4.64
N GLU A 125 7.26 18.14 4.18
CA GLU A 125 8.11 17.20 3.44
C GLU A 125 7.36 16.72 2.17
N PRO A 126 7.27 17.57 1.12
CA PRO A 126 6.34 17.36 0.00
C PRO A 126 6.60 16.07 -0.79
N ALA A 127 7.86 15.66 -0.94
CA ALA A 127 8.20 14.41 -1.60
C ALA A 127 7.76 13.19 -0.79
N SER A 128 8.01 13.17 0.52
CA SER A 128 7.54 12.11 1.43
C SER A 128 6.01 12.00 1.36
N VAL A 129 5.27 13.13 1.42
CA VAL A 129 3.81 13.13 1.25
C VAL A 129 3.37 12.49 -0.06
N LEU A 130 3.97 12.89 -1.19
CA LEU A 130 3.65 12.35 -2.50
C LEU A 130 3.87 10.83 -2.57
N PHE A 131 5.01 10.36 -2.07
CA PHE A 131 5.35 8.95 -2.11
C PHE A 131 4.57 8.10 -1.10
N SER A 132 4.18 8.66 0.06
CA SER A 132 3.26 8.01 0.98
C SER A 132 1.86 7.84 0.38
N VAL A 133 1.36 8.86 -0.33
CA VAL A 133 0.12 8.75 -1.11
C VAL A 133 0.26 7.72 -2.23
N ALA A 134 1.40 7.66 -2.92
CA ALA A 134 1.64 6.63 -3.94
C ALA A 134 1.56 5.22 -3.35
N ASN A 135 2.19 4.96 -2.19
CA ASN A 135 2.07 3.68 -1.49
C ASN A 135 0.63 3.38 -1.05
N PHE A 136 -0.09 4.37 -0.51
CA PHE A 136 -1.50 4.21 -0.18
C PHE A 136 -2.30 3.74 -1.39
N LEU A 137 -2.08 4.37 -2.56
CA LEU A 137 -2.77 4.02 -3.80
C LEU A 137 -2.38 2.63 -4.32
N THR A 138 -1.11 2.24 -4.30
CA THR A 138 -0.70 0.90 -4.75
C THR A 138 -1.29 -0.20 -3.86
N ILE A 139 -1.37 0.05 -2.54
CA ILE A 139 -2.05 -0.83 -1.58
C ILE A 139 -3.56 -0.89 -1.83
N LEU A 140 -4.18 0.25 -2.11
CA LEU A 140 -5.60 0.33 -2.41
C LEU A 140 -5.95 -0.43 -3.71
N LEU A 141 -5.11 -0.33 -4.73
CA LEU A 141 -5.28 -1.04 -6.01
C LEU A 141 -5.17 -2.57 -5.83
N GLY A 142 -4.21 -3.00 -5.00
CA GLY A 142 -4.03 -4.39 -4.61
C GLY A 142 -5.08 -4.93 -3.62
N ALA A 143 -5.93 -4.05 -3.09
CA ALA A 143 -6.88 -4.41 -2.06
C ALA A 143 -7.88 -5.48 -2.53
N PRO A 144 -8.21 -6.46 -1.67
CA PRO A 144 -9.19 -7.47 -2.01
C PRO A 144 -10.60 -6.90 -2.34
N VAL A 145 -11.20 -7.28 -3.47
CA VAL A 145 -12.45 -6.70 -4.02
C VAL A 145 -13.64 -6.57 -3.03
N PRO A 146 -13.93 -7.52 -2.11
CA PRO A 146 -15.00 -7.35 -1.14
C PRO A 146 -14.84 -6.13 -0.20
N LEU A 147 -13.61 -5.66 0.04
CA LEU A 147 -13.33 -4.43 0.80
C LEU A 147 -13.78 -3.19 0.02
N LEU A 148 -13.47 -3.12 -1.27
CA LEU A 148 -13.98 -2.08 -2.17
C LEU A 148 -15.51 -2.16 -2.35
N GLY A 149 -16.06 -3.37 -2.29
CA GLY A 149 -17.50 -3.61 -2.26
C GLY A 149 -18.18 -3.02 -1.02
N TRP A 150 -17.52 -3.05 0.14
CA TRP A 150 -18.00 -2.40 1.37
C TRP A 150 -17.98 -0.88 1.22
N CYS A 151 -16.90 -0.31 0.68
CA CYS A 151 -16.83 1.12 0.32
C CYS A 151 -17.91 1.52 -0.70
N ARG A 152 -18.15 0.71 -1.74
CA ARG A 152 -19.23 0.93 -2.71
C ARG A 152 -20.61 0.89 -2.07
N ARG A 153 -20.88 -0.06 -1.16
CA ARG A 153 -22.15 -0.15 -0.43
C ARG A 153 -22.34 1.02 0.53
N TRP A 154 -21.29 1.46 1.21
CA TRP A 154 -21.31 2.61 2.10
C TRP A 154 -21.52 3.93 1.32
N TRP A 155 -20.85 4.09 0.18
CA TRP A 155 -21.06 5.19 -0.76
C TRP A 155 -22.48 5.21 -1.34
N ALA A 156 -23.00 4.06 -1.77
CA ALA A 156 -24.36 3.91 -2.26
C ALA A 156 -25.41 4.20 -1.16
N TRP A 157 -25.15 3.77 0.08
CA TRP A 157 -25.96 4.11 1.25
C TRP A 157 -25.97 5.61 1.53
N GLY A 158 -24.80 6.27 1.48
CA GLY A 158 -24.67 7.73 1.62
C GLY A 158 -25.44 8.51 0.56
N TRP A 159 -25.42 8.06 -0.69
CA TRP A 159 -26.22 8.64 -1.78
C TRP A 159 -27.71 8.38 -1.62
N ALA A 160 -28.11 7.18 -1.19
CA ALA A 160 -29.51 6.86 -0.90
C ALA A 160 -30.06 7.72 0.25
N ARG A 161 -29.24 8.03 1.26
CA ARG A 161 -29.62 8.90 2.37
C ARG A 161 -29.80 10.36 1.94
N ARG A 162 -28.91 10.88 1.08
CA ARG A 162 -29.06 12.22 0.46
C ARG A 162 -30.30 12.33 -0.44
N ARG A 163 -30.61 11.28 -1.22
CA ARG A 163 -31.84 11.23 -2.04
C ARG A 163 -33.11 11.23 -1.18
N ARG A 164 -33.14 10.45 -0.08
CA ARG A 164 -34.27 10.48 0.87
C ARG A 164 -34.40 11.82 1.59
N HIS A 165 -33.29 12.50 1.88
CA HIS A 165 -33.32 13.84 2.44
C HIS A 165 -33.89 14.85 1.44
N ARG A 166 -33.44 14.85 0.17
CA ARG A 166 -34.03 15.69 -0.89
C ARG A 166 -35.52 15.40 -1.15
N GLN A 167 -35.93 14.13 -1.10
CA GLN A 167 -37.34 13.76 -1.26
C GLN A 167 -38.21 14.22 -0.06
N ARG A 168 -37.70 14.14 1.17
CA ARG A 168 -38.38 14.71 2.35
C ARG A 168 -38.44 16.23 2.32
N SER A 169 -37.39 16.90 1.84
CA SER A 169 -37.39 18.36 1.64
C SER A 169 -38.35 18.82 0.55
N SER A 170 -38.60 17.98 -0.47
CA SER A 170 -39.53 18.29 -1.57
C SER A 170 -40.98 17.92 -1.25
N ALA A 171 -41.21 16.99 -0.31
CA ALA A 171 -42.56 16.59 0.14
C ALA A 171 -43.14 17.52 1.22
N GLY A 172 -42.36 18.47 1.77
CA GLY A 172 -42.80 19.40 2.80
C GLY A 172 -43.41 20.72 2.29
N GLY A 173 -43.60 20.89 0.99
CA GLY A 173 -44.02 22.16 0.37
C GLY A 173 -45.34 22.14 -0.42
N GLY A 174 -46.15 21.07 -0.32
CA GLY A 174 -47.39 20.93 -1.08
C GLY A 174 -48.65 21.28 -0.28
N ILE A 175 -49.32 22.37 -0.65
CA ILE A 175 -50.63 22.83 -0.15
C ILE A 175 -51.69 21.72 -0.34
N PRO A 176 -52.55 21.42 0.66
CA PRO A 176 -53.55 20.36 0.53
C PRO A 176 -54.75 20.82 -0.31
N ALA A 177 -54.81 20.40 -1.58
CA ALA A 177 -55.97 20.56 -2.45
C ALA A 177 -56.95 19.39 -2.26
N LYS A 178 -57.88 19.52 -1.31
CA LYS A 178 -59.14 18.76 -1.30
C LYS A 178 -60.29 19.68 -0.90
N ARG A 179 -60.67 20.56 -1.84
CA ARG A 179 -62.01 21.16 -1.88
C ARG A 179 -62.28 21.74 -3.27
N LEU A 180 -62.82 20.92 -4.17
CA LEU A 180 -63.72 21.33 -5.25
C LEU A 180 -64.30 20.06 -5.83
N GLY A 181 -65.59 19.87 -5.57
CA GLY A 181 -66.39 18.82 -6.14
C GLY A 181 -66.93 19.20 -7.52
N GLU A 182 -67.55 18.20 -8.12
CA GLU A 182 -68.56 18.29 -9.18
C GLU A 182 -68.11 18.79 -10.55
N LEU A 183 -68.00 17.85 -11.51
CA LEU A 183 -68.69 17.89 -12.79
C LEU A 183 -68.71 16.48 -13.41
N ARG A 184 -69.83 16.16 -14.05
CA ARG A 184 -70.31 14.84 -14.53
C ARG A 184 -69.55 14.28 -15.75
N PRO A 185 -69.73 12.97 -16.09
CA PRO A 185 -69.06 12.31 -17.20
C PRO A 185 -69.78 12.55 -18.53
N ALA A 186 -69.01 12.72 -19.61
CA ALA A 186 -69.47 12.61 -21.00
C ALA A 186 -68.28 12.07 -21.83
N GLU A 187 -68.32 10.78 -22.18
CA GLU A 187 -68.59 10.24 -23.53
C GLU A 187 -67.31 9.66 -24.16
N GLU A 188 -67.18 8.34 -24.13
CA GLU A 188 -66.34 7.55 -25.04
C GLU A 188 -67.14 7.15 -26.29
N PRO A 189 -66.49 7.03 -27.45
CA PRO A 189 -66.84 5.97 -28.39
C PRO A 189 -65.68 5.00 -28.70
N LEU A 190 -66.10 3.73 -28.75
CA LEU A 190 -65.43 2.44 -29.02
C LEU A 190 -64.57 2.32 -30.29
N TRP A 191 -63.50 1.50 -30.23
CA TRP A 191 -63.31 0.22 -31.00
C TRP A 191 -62.13 -0.60 -30.38
N PRO A 192 -61.90 -1.89 -30.68
CA PRO A 192 -62.23 -3.09 -29.91
C PRO A 192 -60.95 -3.87 -29.43
N PRO A 193 -61.05 -5.04 -28.77
CA PRO A 193 -59.93 -5.62 -28.02
C PRO A 193 -59.03 -6.52 -28.87
N GLY A 194 -57.72 -6.41 -28.65
CA GLY A 194 -56.75 -7.40 -29.11
C GLY A 194 -55.36 -6.82 -29.31
N VAL A 195 -54.37 -7.52 -28.75
CA VAL A 195 -52.92 -7.43 -29.00
C VAL A 195 -52.12 -6.82 -27.83
N ALA A 196 -51.57 -7.75 -27.05
CA ALA A 196 -50.56 -7.52 -26.03
C ALA A 196 -49.22 -7.09 -26.64
N CYS A 197 -48.49 -6.25 -25.89
CA CYS A 197 -47.17 -5.75 -26.23
C CYS A 197 -46.11 -6.87 -26.33
N GLN A 198 -45.33 -6.85 -27.41
CA GLN A 198 -43.93 -7.28 -27.40
C GLN A 198 -43.07 -6.27 -28.16
N ARG A 199 -41.99 -5.80 -27.52
CA ARG A 199 -40.95 -4.96 -28.14
C ARG A 199 -40.09 -5.82 -29.10
N PRO A 200 -39.60 -5.27 -30.22
CA PRO A 200 -38.98 -6.06 -31.28
C PRO A 200 -37.49 -6.31 -31.01
N GLY A 201 -37.06 -7.54 -31.29
CA GLY A 201 -35.67 -7.91 -31.52
C GLY A 201 -35.44 -8.15 -33.01
N VAL A 202 -34.42 -7.47 -33.53
CA VAL A 202 -33.47 -7.84 -34.59
C VAL A 202 -33.93 -8.90 -35.63
N ASP A 203 -34.07 -8.39 -36.86
CA ASP A 203 -34.11 -9.00 -38.19
C ASP A 203 -33.91 -10.53 -38.33
N ARG A 204 -34.91 -11.15 -38.99
CA ARG A 204 -34.77 -12.42 -39.71
C ARG A 204 -34.63 -12.14 -41.21
N VAL A 205 -33.76 -12.88 -41.88
CA VAL A 205 -33.90 -13.20 -43.31
C VAL A 205 -34.13 -14.71 -43.41
N CYS A 206 -35.23 -15.10 -44.06
CA CYS A 206 -35.61 -16.47 -44.39
C CYS A 206 -35.12 -16.84 -45.81
N LEU A 207 -35.01 -18.15 -46.10
CA LEU A 207 -35.31 -18.88 -47.37
C LEU A 207 -35.00 -20.39 -47.11
N ALA A 208 -35.98 -21.30 -47.04
CA ALA A 208 -36.53 -22.18 -48.09
C ALA A 208 -35.45 -22.98 -48.87
N GLY A 209 -35.47 -24.29 -49.13
CA GLY A 209 -36.34 -25.45 -48.92
C GLY A 209 -35.86 -26.58 -49.87
N GLY A 210 -35.99 -27.87 -49.52
CA GLY A 210 -36.11 -28.98 -50.51
C GLY A 210 -34.97 -30.02 -50.71
N LYS A 211 -35.24 -31.26 -50.25
CA LYS A 211 -35.08 -32.62 -50.85
C LYS A 211 -33.71 -33.27 -51.23
N ALA A 212 -33.41 -34.34 -50.47
CA ALA A 212 -32.87 -35.71 -50.70
C ALA A 212 -32.17 -36.18 -52.01
N GLY A 213 -31.11 -37.02 -51.86
CA GLY A 213 -30.78 -38.15 -52.77
C GLY A 213 -29.31 -38.62 -52.93
N ALA A 214 -28.97 -39.79 -52.33
CA ALA A 214 -27.99 -40.86 -52.72
C ALA A 214 -26.42 -40.72 -52.68
N PRO A 215 -25.64 -41.84 -52.49
CA PRO A 215 -24.17 -41.89 -52.25
C PRO A 215 -23.35 -42.68 -53.34
N PRO A 216 -22.12 -43.20 -53.08
CA PRO A 216 -20.75 -42.69 -53.37
C PRO A 216 -20.03 -43.40 -54.58
N PRO A 217 -18.69 -43.26 -54.78
CA PRO A 217 -17.84 -44.46 -54.60
C PRO A 217 -16.41 -44.24 -54.03
N LEU A 218 -15.80 -45.38 -53.66
CA LEU A 218 -14.52 -45.64 -53.01
C LEU A 218 -13.27 -45.58 -53.91
N GLY A 219 -12.11 -45.33 -53.28
CA GLY A 219 -10.91 -46.17 -53.48
C GLY A 219 -9.58 -45.45 -53.77
N VAL A 220 -8.58 -45.59 -52.89
CA VAL A 220 -7.25 -46.19 -53.14
C VAL A 220 -6.37 -46.08 -51.88
N LEU A 221 -5.74 -47.20 -51.53
CA LEU A 221 -4.82 -47.42 -50.40
C LEU A 221 -3.44 -46.76 -50.60
N GLN A 222 -2.81 -46.31 -49.50
CA GLN A 222 -1.40 -46.63 -49.17
C GLN A 222 -1.09 -46.39 -47.67
N ARG A 223 -0.38 -47.34 -47.05
CA ARG A 223 0.20 -47.37 -45.67
C ARG A 223 1.72 -47.62 -45.82
N PRO A 224 2.57 -47.59 -44.76
CA PRO A 224 2.68 -46.66 -43.62
C PRO A 224 4.16 -46.30 -43.24
N ALA A 225 4.39 -45.25 -42.43
CA ALA A 225 5.57 -45.09 -41.55
C ALA A 225 5.27 -44.03 -40.45
N PRO A 226 5.99 -43.97 -39.30
CA PRO A 226 5.43 -44.45 -38.03
C PRO A 226 5.28 -43.40 -36.90
N TYR A 227 4.38 -43.74 -35.96
CA TYR A 227 4.27 -43.31 -34.55
C TYR A 227 4.24 -41.82 -34.20
N THR A 228 3.04 -41.23 -34.32
CA THR A 228 2.55 -40.20 -33.39
C THR A 228 1.46 -40.82 -32.51
N THR A 229 1.68 -40.84 -31.20
CA THR A 229 0.74 -41.42 -30.23
C THR A 229 -0.49 -40.52 -30.10
N TYR A 230 -1.63 -41.10 -30.48
CA TYR A 230 -2.96 -40.50 -30.48
C TYR A 230 -3.49 -40.23 -29.06
N LEU A 231 -4.09 -39.05 -28.88
CA LEU A 231 -5.18 -38.80 -27.94
C LEU A 231 -6.49 -39.34 -28.57
N PRO A 232 -7.41 -39.94 -27.81
CA PRO A 232 -8.66 -40.44 -28.36
C PRO A 232 -9.66 -39.30 -28.66
N PRO A 233 -10.56 -39.47 -29.65
CA PRO A 233 -11.56 -38.47 -30.03
C PRO A 233 -12.74 -38.47 -29.04
N VAL A 234 -13.19 -37.29 -28.65
CA VAL A 234 -14.40 -37.07 -27.85
C VAL A 234 -15.60 -36.98 -28.79
N SER A 235 -16.61 -37.82 -28.56
CA SER A 235 -17.90 -37.83 -29.27
C SER A 235 -18.65 -36.50 -29.12
N PRO A 236 -19.44 -36.07 -30.12
CA PRO A 236 -20.25 -34.86 -30.04
C PRO A 236 -21.56 -35.16 -29.29
N GLY A 237 -21.70 -34.64 -28.09
CA GLY A 237 -22.93 -34.70 -27.31
C GLY A 237 -22.77 -33.96 -25.99
N ASP A 238 -23.61 -32.95 -25.80
CA ASP A 238 -23.86 -32.20 -24.56
C ASP A 238 -22.83 -31.13 -24.18
N GLY A 239 -23.11 -29.90 -24.63
CA GLY A 239 -22.32 -28.72 -24.34
C GLY A 239 -22.41 -28.22 -22.89
N PRO A 240 -21.43 -27.40 -22.49
CA PRO A 240 -21.71 -26.20 -21.71
C PRO A 240 -21.11 -24.97 -22.39
N MET A 241 -21.98 -24.06 -22.80
CA MET A 241 -21.62 -22.70 -23.22
C MET A 241 -21.18 -21.86 -22.01
N ALA A 242 -20.24 -20.95 -22.29
CA ALA A 242 -19.68 -19.89 -21.44
C ALA A 242 -18.44 -20.24 -20.58
N GLY A 243 -17.43 -20.85 -21.23
CA GLY A 243 -16.03 -20.69 -20.84
C GLY A 243 -15.44 -19.45 -21.52
N GLY A 244 -15.43 -18.30 -20.84
CA GLY A 244 -14.65 -17.15 -21.26
C GLY A 244 -13.17 -17.44 -21.05
N GLY A 245 -12.43 -17.61 -22.15
CA GLY A 245 -10.98 -17.74 -22.13
C GLY A 245 -10.34 -16.41 -21.78
N ASP A 246 -9.72 -16.32 -20.60
CA ASP A 246 -8.85 -15.22 -20.27
C ASP A 246 -7.48 -15.44 -20.93
N ALA A 247 -7.28 -14.79 -22.08
CA ALA A 247 -5.95 -14.44 -22.55
C ALA A 247 -5.23 -13.59 -21.48
N PRO A 248 -3.88 -13.59 -21.41
CA PRO A 248 -3.15 -12.88 -20.37
C PRO A 248 -3.19 -11.38 -20.66
N ALA A 249 -4.26 -10.72 -20.26
CA ALA A 249 -4.30 -9.27 -20.19
C ALA A 249 -3.35 -8.85 -19.05
N CYS A 250 -2.26 -8.16 -19.42
CA CYS A 250 -1.46 -7.37 -18.49
C CYS A 250 -2.27 -6.13 -18.05
N GLY A 251 -3.39 -6.37 -17.36
CA GLY A 251 -4.11 -5.35 -16.64
C GLY A 251 -3.71 -5.42 -15.17
N LEU A 252 -3.55 -4.28 -14.50
CA LEU A 252 -3.60 -4.21 -13.04
C LEU A 252 -4.98 -4.68 -12.56
N GLY A 253 -5.21 -5.99 -12.60
CA GLY A 253 -6.45 -6.61 -12.19
C GLY A 253 -6.52 -6.63 -10.67
N HIS A 254 -7.56 -6.03 -10.11
CA HIS A 254 -7.83 -6.10 -8.67
C HIS A 254 -7.74 -7.54 -8.15
N LEU A 255 -7.12 -7.71 -6.99
CA LEU A 255 -7.01 -9.00 -6.33
C LEU A 255 -8.42 -9.51 -5.94
N ARG A 256 -9.01 -10.37 -6.77
CA ARG A 256 -10.29 -11.05 -6.46
C ARG A 256 -10.06 -12.24 -5.55
N LEU A 257 -9.81 -11.96 -4.28
CA LEU A 257 -9.90 -12.97 -3.25
C LEU A 257 -11.37 -13.24 -2.90
N SER A 258 -11.77 -14.51 -3.00
CA SER A 258 -13.05 -14.97 -2.44
C SER A 258 -12.95 -14.98 -0.92
N THR A 259 -14.04 -14.69 -0.21
CA THR A 259 -14.15 -14.84 1.24
C THR A 259 -13.94 -16.28 1.71
N SER A 260 -14.05 -17.26 0.81
CA SER A 260 -13.74 -18.67 1.07
C SER A 260 -12.25 -18.99 1.11
N ASN A 261 -11.35 -18.06 0.74
CA ASN A 261 -9.91 -18.30 0.84
C ASN A 261 -9.47 -18.28 2.32
N PRO A 262 -8.74 -19.30 2.81
CA PRO A 262 -8.25 -19.33 4.20
C PRO A 262 -7.34 -18.14 4.58
N LEU A 263 -6.68 -17.51 3.61
CA LEU A 263 -5.79 -16.36 3.81
C LEU A 263 -6.52 -15.01 3.67
N TRP A 264 -7.80 -15.01 3.30
CA TRP A 264 -8.59 -13.79 3.08
C TRP A 264 -8.47 -12.81 4.26
N ARG A 265 -8.67 -13.30 5.49
CA ARG A 265 -8.70 -12.45 6.68
C ARG A 265 -7.34 -11.82 6.96
N ALA A 266 -6.27 -12.60 6.81
CA ALA A 266 -4.91 -12.12 7.02
C ALA A 266 -4.53 -11.07 5.97
N GLN A 267 -4.86 -11.31 4.70
CA GLN A 267 -4.62 -10.35 3.64
C GLN A 267 -5.44 -9.06 3.82
N ALA A 268 -6.73 -9.18 4.17
CA ALA A 268 -7.59 -8.02 4.40
C ALA A 268 -7.06 -7.16 5.57
N LEU A 269 -6.64 -7.79 6.66
CA LEU A 269 -6.03 -7.09 7.80
C LEU A 269 -4.73 -6.39 7.38
N TYR A 270 -3.82 -7.10 6.71
CA TYR A 270 -2.56 -6.54 6.23
C TYR A 270 -2.77 -5.32 5.32
N THR A 271 -3.73 -5.40 4.39
CA THR A 271 -4.07 -4.28 3.51
C THR A 271 -4.70 -3.11 4.27
N LEU A 272 -5.67 -3.34 5.17
CA LEU A 272 -6.33 -2.27 5.92
C LEU A 272 -5.36 -1.53 6.84
N VAL A 273 -4.50 -2.26 7.53
CA VAL A 273 -3.47 -1.67 8.40
C VAL A 273 -2.45 -0.93 7.55
N GLY A 274 -2.02 -1.48 6.41
CA GLY A 274 -1.13 -0.78 5.48
C GLY A 274 -1.74 0.53 4.95
N LEU A 275 -3.01 0.55 4.56
CA LEU A 275 -3.70 1.80 4.17
C LEU A 275 -3.68 2.82 5.30
N ASN A 276 -3.91 2.39 6.54
CA ASN A 276 -3.83 3.27 7.71
C ASN A 276 -2.40 3.81 7.92
N THR A 277 -1.37 2.97 7.75
CA THR A 277 0.04 3.37 7.88
C THR A 277 0.42 4.47 6.90
N TRP A 278 0.15 4.26 5.62
CA TRP A 278 0.52 5.23 4.59
C TRP A 278 -0.32 6.51 4.63
N LEU A 279 -1.54 6.44 5.18
CA LEU A 279 -2.34 7.62 5.50
C LEU A 279 -1.66 8.45 6.60
N TRP A 280 -1.29 7.84 7.72
CA TRP A 280 -0.67 8.56 8.84
C TRP A 280 0.72 9.08 8.48
N SER A 281 1.50 8.34 7.71
CA SER A 281 2.75 8.82 7.13
C SER A 281 2.54 10.08 6.29
N ALA A 282 1.56 10.08 5.38
CA ALA A 282 1.26 11.27 4.57
C ALA A 282 0.81 12.48 5.43
N VAL A 283 0.04 12.24 6.49
CA VAL A 283 -0.41 13.29 7.43
C VAL A 283 0.78 13.86 8.21
N PHE A 284 1.65 13.00 8.76
CA PHE A 284 2.84 13.40 9.50
C PHE A 284 3.81 14.22 8.65
N HIS A 285 4.11 13.78 7.42
CA HIS A 285 4.99 14.51 6.50
C HIS A 285 4.36 15.82 5.97
N THR A 286 3.03 15.94 6.02
CA THR A 286 2.35 17.22 5.73
C THR A 286 2.59 18.20 6.88
N ARG A 287 2.36 17.76 8.11
CA ARG A 287 2.54 18.57 9.31
C ARG A 287 2.97 17.69 10.48
N ASP A 288 4.16 17.99 10.99
CA ASP A 288 4.73 17.34 12.14
C ASP A 288 4.20 17.90 13.47
N LEU A 289 3.34 17.12 14.12
CA LEU A 289 2.81 17.34 15.47
C LEU A 289 3.08 16.08 16.29
N TRP A 290 3.22 16.24 17.62
CA TRP A 290 3.44 15.12 18.53
C TRP A 290 2.44 13.96 18.33
N TRP A 291 1.17 14.25 18.06
CA TRP A 291 0.16 13.20 17.86
C TRP A 291 0.19 12.61 16.45
N THR A 292 0.56 13.37 15.42
CA THR A 292 0.73 12.81 14.06
C THR A 292 1.96 11.92 13.99
N GLU A 293 3.03 12.31 14.70
CA GLU A 293 4.25 11.51 14.87
C GLU A 293 3.88 10.18 15.55
N TYR A 294 3.16 10.21 16.68
CA TYR A 294 2.78 8.97 17.36
C TYR A 294 1.94 8.05 16.46
N LEU A 295 0.98 8.60 15.73
CA LEU A 295 0.10 7.80 14.87
C LEU A 295 0.84 7.19 13.68
N ASP A 296 1.78 7.90 13.07
CA ASP A 296 2.64 7.35 12.02
C ASP A 296 3.44 6.15 12.54
N TYR A 297 4.12 6.33 13.68
CA TYR A 297 4.99 5.31 14.26
C TYR A 297 4.22 4.10 14.78
N PHE A 298 3.09 4.32 15.46
CA PHE A 298 2.22 3.24 15.93
C PHE A 298 1.63 2.46 14.77
N SER A 299 1.22 3.16 13.71
CA SER A 299 0.68 2.51 12.51
C SER A 299 1.75 1.73 11.74
N ALA A 300 3.00 2.19 11.70
CA ALA A 300 4.12 1.44 11.12
C ALA A 300 4.36 0.13 11.88
N THR A 301 4.42 0.19 13.22
CA THR A 301 4.55 -1.00 14.08
C THR A 301 3.39 -1.98 13.91
N ALA A 302 2.16 -1.47 13.82
CA ALA A 302 0.99 -2.31 13.57
C ALA A 302 1.12 -3.07 12.25
N TRP A 303 1.62 -2.42 11.19
CA TRP A 303 1.78 -3.04 9.88
C TRP A 303 2.92 -4.06 9.86
N SER A 304 4.05 -3.77 10.51
CA SER A 304 5.16 -4.71 10.72
C SER A 304 4.70 -5.99 11.40
N LEU A 305 3.93 -5.89 12.49
CA LEU A 305 3.35 -7.05 13.17
C LEU A 305 2.31 -7.78 12.32
N CYS A 306 1.50 -7.05 11.55
CA CYS A 306 0.58 -7.66 10.58
C CYS A 306 1.33 -8.43 9.48
N SER A 307 2.53 -8.00 9.10
CA SER A 307 3.40 -8.73 8.17
C SER A 307 3.80 -10.09 8.73
N VAL A 308 4.24 -10.14 9.99
CA VAL A 308 4.55 -11.39 10.72
C VAL A 308 3.32 -12.28 10.82
N TYR A 309 2.16 -11.70 11.15
CA TYR A 309 0.89 -12.42 11.20
C TYR A 309 0.56 -13.06 9.85
N HIS A 310 0.63 -12.28 8.78
CA HIS A 310 0.32 -12.73 7.42
C HIS A 310 1.27 -13.85 6.95
N ALA A 311 2.59 -13.66 7.13
CA ALA A 311 3.60 -14.67 6.81
C ALA A 311 3.36 -15.97 7.59
N SER A 312 3.02 -15.87 8.88
CA SER A 312 2.74 -17.02 9.74
C SER A 312 1.48 -17.78 9.30
N MET A 313 0.38 -17.09 9.00
CA MET A 313 -0.84 -17.71 8.47
C MET A 313 -0.57 -18.47 7.17
N ARG A 314 0.34 -17.96 6.33
CA ARG A 314 0.73 -18.64 5.10
C ARG A 314 1.64 -19.84 5.33
N ALA A 315 2.69 -19.66 6.15
CA ALA A 315 3.79 -20.61 6.32
C ALA A 315 3.48 -21.76 7.29
N LEU A 316 2.66 -21.51 8.32
CA LEU A 316 2.48 -22.43 9.44
C LEU A 316 1.01 -22.88 9.51
N PRO A 317 0.67 -24.11 9.09
CA PRO A 317 -0.71 -24.60 9.16
C PRO A 317 -1.30 -24.61 10.57
N VAL A 318 -0.46 -24.84 11.59
CA VAL A 318 -0.87 -24.94 13.00
C VAL A 318 -1.51 -23.66 13.55
N VAL A 319 -1.09 -22.48 13.07
CA VAL A 319 -1.59 -21.19 13.58
C VAL A 319 -2.83 -20.69 12.83
N ARG A 320 -3.35 -21.43 11.84
CA ARG A 320 -4.46 -20.94 11.00
C ARG A 320 -5.82 -20.95 11.70
N THR A 321 -6.05 -21.88 12.63
CA THR A 321 -7.36 -22.08 13.27
C THR A 321 -7.23 -22.55 14.72
N GLY A 322 -8.34 -22.50 15.46
CA GLY A 322 -8.45 -23.05 16.82
C GLY A 322 -7.67 -22.27 17.88
N ARG A 323 -7.30 -22.95 18.96
CA ARG A 323 -6.58 -22.34 20.11
C ARG A 323 -5.21 -21.77 19.75
N PRO A 324 -4.37 -22.41 18.89
CA PRO A 324 -3.08 -21.85 18.51
C PRO A 324 -3.19 -20.51 17.78
N HIS A 325 -4.20 -20.34 16.92
CA HIS A 325 -4.49 -19.07 16.26
C HIS A 325 -4.77 -17.95 17.26
N LEU A 326 -5.61 -18.21 18.26
CA LEU A 326 -5.97 -17.24 19.28
C LEU A 326 -4.77 -16.84 20.14
N LEU A 327 -3.99 -17.81 20.61
CA LEU A 327 -2.80 -17.56 21.42
C LEU A 327 -1.76 -16.74 20.65
N PHE A 328 -1.51 -17.09 19.39
CA PHE A 328 -0.59 -16.36 18.54
C PHE A 328 -1.06 -14.93 18.26
N SER A 329 -2.35 -14.75 17.95
CA SER A 329 -2.94 -13.42 17.72
C SER A 329 -2.87 -12.55 18.99
N ALA A 330 -3.17 -13.14 20.15
CA ALA A 330 -3.07 -12.46 21.44
C ALA A 330 -1.62 -12.07 21.78
N PHE A 331 -0.65 -12.95 21.49
CA PHE A 331 0.76 -12.64 21.66
C PHE A 331 1.20 -11.43 20.84
N LEU A 332 0.86 -11.38 19.54
CA LEU A 332 1.20 -10.23 18.70
C LEU A 332 0.49 -8.95 19.16
N LEU A 333 -0.76 -9.05 19.63
CA LEU A 333 -1.48 -7.91 20.18
C LEU A 333 -0.83 -7.40 21.47
N CYS A 334 -0.41 -8.28 22.38
CA CYS A 334 0.31 -7.89 23.59
C CYS A 334 1.64 -7.22 23.27
N LEU A 335 2.38 -7.71 22.27
CA LEU A 335 3.60 -7.06 21.79
C LEU A 335 3.30 -5.64 21.26
N PHE A 336 2.24 -5.49 20.45
CA PHE A 336 1.83 -4.19 19.93
C PHE A 336 1.48 -3.22 21.07
N LEU A 337 0.60 -3.63 21.99
CA LEU A 337 0.15 -2.81 23.11
C LEU A 337 1.30 -2.44 24.05
N GLY A 338 2.20 -3.38 24.32
CA GLY A 338 3.41 -3.11 25.11
C GLY A 338 4.33 -2.10 24.43
N HIS A 339 4.56 -2.23 23.13
CA HIS A 339 5.40 -1.31 22.35
C HIS A 339 4.84 0.11 22.31
N ILE A 340 3.57 0.28 21.94
CA ILE A 340 2.94 1.60 21.90
C ILE A 340 2.74 2.18 23.31
N GLY A 341 2.55 1.33 24.32
CA GLY A 341 2.48 1.73 25.71
C GLY A 341 3.81 2.29 26.21
N TYR A 342 4.92 1.64 25.87
CA TYR A 342 6.26 2.13 26.18
C TYR A 342 6.55 3.47 25.48
N LEU A 343 6.37 3.54 24.16
CA LEU A 343 6.60 4.78 23.41
C LEU A 343 5.66 5.92 23.81
N GLY A 344 4.42 5.58 24.17
CA GLY A 344 3.39 6.56 24.49
C GLY A 344 3.41 7.08 25.92
N LEU A 345 3.85 6.26 26.89
CA LEU A 345 3.76 6.59 28.32
C LEU A 345 5.11 6.74 29.02
N VAL A 346 6.19 6.16 28.48
CA VAL A 346 7.51 6.15 29.13
C VAL A 346 8.47 7.11 28.44
N SER A 347 8.84 6.80 27.20
CA SER A 347 9.79 7.61 26.45
C SER A 347 9.59 7.37 24.96
N PHE A 348 9.32 8.44 24.22
CA PHE A 348 9.27 8.39 22.77
C PHE A 348 10.70 8.45 22.21
N ASP A 349 11.23 7.31 21.80
CA ASP A 349 12.55 7.17 21.21
C ASP A 349 12.43 6.66 19.77
N TYR A 350 12.85 7.52 18.83
CA TYR A 350 12.87 7.23 17.40
C TYR A 350 13.73 6.01 17.06
N GLY A 351 14.95 5.97 17.58
CA GLY A 351 15.92 4.92 17.29
C GLY A 351 15.47 3.55 17.80
N TYR A 352 14.87 3.52 18.99
CA TYR A 352 14.20 2.33 19.52
C TYR A 352 13.07 1.88 18.60
N ASN A 353 12.17 2.77 18.18
CA ASN A 353 11.06 2.40 17.30
C ASN A 353 11.54 1.81 15.98
N MET A 354 12.56 2.43 15.37
CA MET A 354 13.16 1.93 14.14
C MET A 354 13.78 0.55 14.33
N LEU A 355 14.58 0.36 15.38
CA LEU A 355 15.20 -0.93 15.69
C LEU A 355 14.13 -2.02 15.91
N ALA A 356 13.08 -1.73 16.69
CA ALA A 356 12.00 -2.66 16.95
C ALA A 356 11.30 -3.10 15.65
N ASN A 357 10.98 -2.14 14.76
CA ASN A 357 10.37 -2.43 13.46
C ASN A 357 11.29 -3.26 12.56
N VAL A 358 12.58 -2.93 12.48
CA VAL A 358 13.57 -3.71 11.72
C VAL A 358 13.63 -5.16 12.21
N VAL A 359 13.63 -5.38 13.53
CA VAL A 359 13.62 -6.73 14.12
C VAL A 359 12.35 -7.49 13.75
N VAL A 360 11.17 -6.88 13.91
CA VAL A 360 9.87 -7.50 13.60
C VAL A 360 9.78 -7.86 12.12
N VAL A 361 10.16 -6.95 11.21
CA VAL A 361 10.15 -7.20 9.77
C VAL A 361 11.16 -8.28 9.39
N SER A 362 12.32 -8.33 10.03
CA SER A 362 13.31 -9.40 9.82
C SER A 362 12.75 -10.79 10.14
N VAL A 363 11.95 -10.92 11.22
CA VAL A 363 11.23 -12.16 11.54
C VAL A 363 10.26 -12.54 10.41
N SER A 364 9.50 -11.57 9.89
CA SER A 364 8.63 -11.82 8.73
C SER A 364 9.41 -12.27 7.50
N GLY A 365 10.58 -11.68 7.25
CA GLY A 365 11.47 -12.06 6.15
C GLY A 365 11.96 -13.51 6.26
N VAL A 366 12.42 -13.92 7.45
CA VAL A 366 12.83 -15.31 7.72
C VAL A 366 11.70 -16.29 7.48
N LEU A 367 10.47 -15.97 7.88
CA LEU A 367 9.29 -16.80 7.62
C LEU A 367 9.02 -16.96 6.11
N TRP A 368 9.06 -15.86 5.36
CA TRP A 368 8.86 -15.89 3.91
C TRP A 368 9.95 -16.68 3.17
N ILE A 369 11.21 -16.52 3.56
CA ILE A 369 12.35 -17.26 2.99
C ILE A 369 12.21 -18.76 3.30
N SER A 370 11.92 -19.10 4.56
CA SER A 370 11.78 -20.50 4.99
C SER A 370 10.63 -21.20 4.26
N TRP A 371 9.49 -20.53 4.18
CA TRP A 371 8.34 -21.02 3.41
C TRP A 371 8.67 -21.14 1.92
N GLY A 372 9.25 -20.10 1.33
CA GLY A 372 9.59 -20.07 -0.10
C GLY A 372 10.56 -21.19 -0.49
N ALA A 373 11.61 -21.40 0.31
CA ALA A 373 12.55 -22.51 0.14
C ALA A 373 11.83 -23.87 0.19
N SER A 374 10.94 -24.07 1.17
CA SER A 374 10.17 -25.31 1.28
C SER A 374 9.29 -25.56 0.05
N GLN A 375 8.69 -24.52 -0.52
CA GLN A 375 7.84 -24.61 -1.71
C GLN A 375 8.65 -24.92 -2.97
N LEU A 376 9.81 -24.30 -3.13
CA LEU A 376 10.72 -24.57 -4.25
C LEU A 376 11.27 -26.00 -4.21
N LEU A 377 11.58 -26.52 -3.02
CA LEU A 377 12.03 -27.90 -2.84
C LEU A 377 10.94 -28.92 -3.18
N ARG A 378 9.69 -28.69 -2.76
CA ARG A 378 8.57 -29.63 -2.95
C ARG A 378 7.95 -29.58 -4.34
N HIS A 379 7.81 -28.39 -4.93
CA HIS A 379 7.01 -28.18 -6.14
C HIS A 379 7.83 -27.67 -7.33
N ARG A 380 9.15 -27.47 -7.16
CA ARG A 380 10.12 -27.05 -8.19
C ARG A 380 9.55 -25.99 -9.14
N ARG A 381 9.33 -26.35 -10.41
CA ARG A 381 8.90 -25.43 -11.48
C ARG A 381 7.47 -24.91 -11.28
N ALA A 382 6.61 -25.58 -10.51
CA ALA A 382 5.24 -25.13 -10.26
C ALA A 382 5.18 -23.95 -9.25
N ALA A 383 6.20 -23.78 -8.41
CA ALA A 383 6.29 -22.72 -7.40
C ALA A 383 7.05 -21.46 -7.88
N ARG A 384 7.11 -21.20 -9.20
CA ARG A 384 7.83 -20.03 -9.76
C ARG A 384 7.40 -18.68 -9.20
N HIS A 385 6.16 -18.55 -8.72
CA HIS A 385 5.65 -17.33 -8.09
C HIS A 385 6.41 -16.94 -6.81
N VAL A 386 7.07 -17.89 -6.14
CA VAL A 386 7.91 -17.64 -4.94
C VAL A 386 9.05 -16.67 -5.24
N TRP A 387 9.59 -16.66 -6.47
CA TRP A 387 10.63 -15.71 -6.86
C TRP A 387 10.19 -14.25 -6.80
N LEU A 388 8.89 -13.97 -6.94
CA LEU A 388 8.36 -12.62 -6.75
C LEU A 388 8.44 -12.21 -5.28
N CYS A 389 8.14 -13.12 -4.35
CA CYS A 389 8.30 -12.88 -2.91
C CYS A 389 9.76 -12.64 -2.53
N ILE A 390 10.69 -13.48 -3.04
CA ILE A 390 12.13 -13.30 -2.80
C ILE A 390 12.60 -11.96 -3.37
N GLY A 391 12.17 -11.60 -4.58
CA GLY A 391 12.44 -10.30 -5.17
C GLY A 391 11.94 -9.14 -4.31
N CYS A 392 10.72 -9.23 -3.76
CA CYS A 392 10.20 -8.22 -2.83
C CYS A 392 11.09 -8.06 -1.59
N LEU A 393 11.53 -9.17 -0.99
CA LEU A 393 12.40 -9.13 0.20
C LEU A 393 13.75 -8.49 -0.09
N VAL A 394 14.40 -8.87 -1.20
CA VAL A 394 15.68 -8.29 -1.61
C VAL A 394 15.53 -6.80 -1.89
N LEU A 395 14.50 -6.41 -2.66
CA LEU A 395 14.23 -4.99 -2.93
C LEU A 395 13.95 -4.22 -1.64
N LEU A 396 13.18 -4.78 -0.70
CA LEU A 396 12.91 -4.14 0.58
C LEU A 396 14.21 -3.95 1.38
N SER A 397 15.08 -4.96 1.46
CA SER A 397 16.38 -4.87 2.13
C SER A 397 17.30 -3.82 1.51
N VAL A 398 17.33 -3.71 0.18
CA VAL A 398 18.08 -2.65 -0.52
C VAL A 398 17.47 -1.28 -0.21
N GLY A 399 16.15 -1.15 -0.25
CA GLY A 399 15.45 0.09 0.09
C GLY A 399 15.77 0.56 1.50
N MET A 400 15.80 -0.34 2.47
CA MET A 400 16.08 0.00 3.87
C MET A 400 17.44 0.67 4.04
N THR A 401 18.39 0.46 3.12
CA THR A 401 19.68 1.16 3.17
C THR A 401 19.54 2.66 2.93
N LEU A 402 18.55 3.11 2.16
CA LEU A 402 18.27 4.53 1.94
C LEU A 402 17.87 5.21 3.27
N GLU A 403 17.04 4.54 4.06
CA GLU A 403 16.63 5.01 5.39
C GLU A 403 17.82 5.13 6.35
N LEU A 404 18.80 4.22 6.24
CA LEU A 404 19.98 4.18 7.12
C LEU A 404 21.10 5.14 6.70
N LEU A 405 21.15 5.57 5.43
CA LEU A 405 22.20 6.45 4.93
C LEU A 405 22.01 7.92 5.32
N ASP A 406 20.78 8.34 5.64
CA ASP A 406 20.39 9.67 6.13
C ASP A 406 21.18 10.84 5.49
N PHE A 407 21.13 10.93 4.16
CA PHE A 407 21.87 11.94 3.39
C PHE A 407 21.06 13.25 3.20
N PRO A 408 21.73 14.42 3.06
CA PRO A 408 21.09 15.72 2.94
C PRO A 408 20.25 15.90 1.67
N PRO A 409 19.30 16.84 1.65
CA PRO A 409 18.32 16.93 0.58
C PRO A 409 18.95 17.38 -0.73
N ILE A 410 18.63 16.65 -1.80
CA ILE A 410 18.98 16.87 -3.20
C ILE A 410 17.78 17.48 -3.95
N PHE A 411 18.00 17.90 -5.20
CA PHE A 411 17.00 18.49 -6.10
C PHE A 411 16.17 19.62 -5.48
N PHE A 412 16.63 20.86 -5.59
CA PHE A 412 15.94 22.05 -5.06
C PHE A 412 15.53 21.92 -3.57
N ARG A 413 16.27 21.13 -2.78
CA ARG A 413 15.98 20.85 -1.36
C ARG A 413 14.63 20.17 -1.12
N THR A 414 14.15 19.32 -2.02
CA THR A 414 12.84 18.63 -1.84
C THR A 414 12.93 17.12 -1.67
N LEU A 415 14.04 16.49 -2.07
CA LEU A 415 14.24 15.04 -1.99
C LEU A 415 15.37 14.72 -1.02
N ASP A 416 15.14 13.82 -0.07
CA ASP A 416 16.12 13.33 0.90
C ASP A 416 16.12 11.79 0.92
N ALA A 417 16.97 11.21 1.75
CA ALA A 417 17.10 9.76 1.85
C ALA A 417 15.77 9.08 2.25
N HIS A 418 15.05 9.71 3.18
CA HIS A 418 13.78 9.23 3.70
C HIS A 418 12.67 9.23 2.64
N SER A 419 12.48 10.33 1.90
CA SER A 419 11.51 10.38 0.79
C SER A 419 11.84 9.38 -0.32
N LEU A 420 13.12 9.09 -0.59
CA LEU A 420 13.48 8.02 -1.54
C LEU A 420 13.12 6.61 -1.03
N TRP A 421 13.20 6.37 0.28
CA TRP A 421 12.68 5.13 0.88
C TRP A 421 11.17 4.98 0.64
N HIS A 422 10.39 6.05 0.84
CA HIS A 422 8.96 6.07 0.50
C HIS A 422 8.73 5.82 -1.00
N ALA A 423 9.51 6.44 -1.88
CA ALA A 423 9.41 6.21 -3.33
C ALA A 423 9.68 4.75 -3.72
N TRP A 424 10.66 4.13 -3.07
CA TRP A 424 11.13 2.78 -3.35
C TRP A 424 10.12 1.69 -2.94
N THR A 425 9.35 1.92 -1.88
CA THR A 425 8.37 0.96 -1.35
C THR A 425 7.08 0.86 -2.20
N ALA A 426 6.74 1.90 -2.96
CA ALA A 426 5.56 1.91 -3.82
C ALA A 426 5.55 0.80 -4.91
N PRO A 427 6.60 0.64 -5.74
CA PRO A 427 6.66 -0.45 -6.71
C PRO A 427 6.78 -1.84 -6.06
N ILE A 428 7.44 -1.93 -4.89
CA ILE A 428 7.53 -3.20 -4.13
C ILE A 428 6.15 -3.66 -3.71
N SER A 429 5.28 -2.74 -3.27
CA SER A 429 3.90 -3.07 -2.91
C SER A 429 3.15 -3.72 -4.06
N LEU A 430 3.26 -3.19 -5.29
CA LEU A 430 2.65 -3.79 -6.48
C LEU A 430 3.18 -5.21 -6.77
N LEU A 431 4.51 -5.40 -6.66
CA LEU A 431 5.14 -6.70 -6.85
C LEU A 431 4.65 -7.71 -5.80
N PHE A 432 4.49 -7.27 -4.55
CA PHE A 432 3.98 -8.10 -3.47
C PHE A 432 2.53 -8.52 -3.72
N TYR A 433 1.68 -7.62 -4.22
CA TYR A 433 0.32 -7.99 -4.61
C TYR A 433 0.27 -9.00 -5.75
N GLU A 434 1.14 -8.86 -6.75
CA GLU A 434 1.23 -9.83 -7.84
C GLU A 434 1.70 -11.20 -7.33
N PHE A 435 2.63 -11.22 -6.38
CA PHE A 435 3.00 -12.44 -5.67
C PHE A 435 1.78 -13.10 -4.98
N ILE A 436 1.05 -12.35 -4.17
CA ILE A 436 -0.13 -12.87 -3.45
C ILE A 436 -1.20 -13.38 -4.42
N ARG A 437 -1.44 -12.65 -5.51
CA ARG A 437 -2.39 -13.08 -6.55
C ARG A 437 -2.03 -14.44 -7.12
N ARG A 438 -0.76 -14.66 -7.47
CA ARG A 438 -0.28 -15.94 -8.01
C ARG A 438 -0.27 -17.06 -6.98
N ASP A 439 0.10 -16.76 -5.73
CA ASP A 439 0.08 -17.75 -4.64
C ASP A 439 -1.35 -18.26 -4.37
N VAL A 440 -2.33 -17.37 -4.38
CA VAL A 440 -3.75 -17.72 -4.24
C VAL A 440 -4.24 -18.61 -5.38
N LEU A 441 -3.85 -18.31 -6.62
CA LEU A 441 -4.21 -19.12 -7.78
C LEU A 441 -3.56 -20.51 -7.70
N PHE A 442 -2.31 -20.57 -7.25
CA PHE A 442 -1.59 -21.83 -7.02
C PHE A 442 -2.32 -22.71 -6.00
N ILE A 443 -2.74 -22.16 -4.85
CA ILE A 443 -3.50 -22.90 -3.84
C ILE A 443 -4.81 -23.44 -4.42
N ARG A 444 -5.57 -22.61 -5.13
CA ARG A 444 -6.85 -23.03 -5.73
C ARG A 444 -6.70 -24.14 -6.76
N GLN A 445 -5.64 -24.09 -7.56
CA GLN A 445 -5.38 -25.13 -8.55
C GLN A 445 -5.04 -26.45 -7.86
N PHE A 446 -4.17 -26.40 -6.86
CA PHE A 446 -3.79 -27.56 -6.06
C PHE A 446 -5.00 -28.22 -5.37
N ASP A 447 -5.90 -27.42 -4.78
CA ASP A 447 -7.13 -27.94 -4.14
C ASP A 447 -8.07 -28.63 -5.15
N ARG A 448 -8.20 -28.07 -6.36
CA ARG A 448 -9.01 -28.70 -7.43
C ARG A 448 -8.42 -30.02 -7.90
N ASP A 449 -7.11 -30.09 -8.05
CA ASP A 449 -6.42 -31.30 -8.51
C ASP A 449 -6.57 -32.43 -7.48
N LEU A 450 -6.44 -32.12 -6.18
CA LEU A 450 -6.72 -33.04 -5.07
C LEU A 450 -8.18 -33.52 -5.05
N TYR A 451 -9.14 -32.61 -5.24
CA TYR A 451 -10.55 -32.97 -5.29
C TYR A 451 -10.86 -33.92 -6.45
N ASN A 452 -10.28 -33.66 -7.63
CA ASN A 452 -10.46 -34.52 -8.79
C ASN A 452 -9.85 -35.91 -8.59
N LEU A 453 -8.64 -36.01 -8.01
CA LEU A 453 -8.02 -37.29 -7.67
C LEU A 453 -8.85 -38.10 -6.67
N GLY A 454 -9.39 -37.45 -5.64
CA GLY A 454 -10.28 -38.10 -4.66
C GLY A 454 -11.62 -38.56 -5.24
N ARG A 455 -12.08 -37.97 -6.35
CA ARG A 455 -13.27 -38.41 -7.09
C ARG A 455 -12.99 -39.62 -7.98
N VAL A 456 -11.82 -39.67 -8.61
CA VAL A 456 -11.37 -40.81 -9.41
C VAL A 456 -11.20 -42.03 -8.50
N SER A 457 -10.51 -41.88 -7.36
CA SER A 457 -10.32 -42.96 -6.38
C SER A 457 -11.60 -43.48 -5.72
N LYS A 458 -12.75 -42.81 -5.87
CA LYS A 458 -14.06 -43.28 -5.36
C LYS A 458 -14.94 -43.91 -6.45
N ARG A 459 -14.51 -43.85 -7.71
CA ARG A 459 -15.22 -44.43 -8.87
C ARG A 459 -14.60 -45.74 -9.35
N ASP A 460 -13.37 -46.02 -8.94
CA ASP A 460 -12.71 -47.32 -9.01
C ASP A 460 -12.97 -48.08 -7.70
#